data_AF-A0A9P8ZAN2-F1
#
_entry.id   AF-A0A9P8ZAN2-F1
#
_cell.length_a   1.000
_cell.length_b   1.000
_cell.length_c   1.000
_cell.angle_alpha   90.00
_cell.angle_beta   90.00
_cell.angle_gamma   90.00
#
_symmetry.space_group_name_H-M   'P 1'
#
loop_
_entity.id
_entity.type
_entity.pdbx_description
1 polymer ?
#
loop_
_entity_poly.entity_id
_entity_poly.type
_entity_poly.pdbx_seq_one_letter_code
_entity_poly.pdbx_strand_id
1 'polypeptide(L)'
;MLSLKFVLAALASVLTDVAVAATNKTPLFDGLSGPFNADLSTMGFPQTASRQKNITVPQVCKDYAKGQCDASKLTARRVQYSDCDDPWVMCRCDDANMSMDTLERRWAKVPAGIRSYTGAILAVKAGGCSALNYNRRFIRFHGDCDSTVFLHEAGHSLDAGFSGEKRFTDAVAKSTCVPDSYANASPAEDWTQNNVVITWAKRHGGWNGLKAKKSNADCLKPMFDVINNDARVSAAINAKKCIKEKRPFIVKRDLEENAISPTIIPEMFKMEKRQSVACNFTARA
;
A
#
# COMPACT_ATOMS: atom_id res chain seq x y z
N MET A 1 40.67 21.71 -42.97
CA MET A 1 39.41 21.97 -42.24
C MET A 1 38.39 20.92 -42.65
N LEU A 2 38.18 19.89 -41.83
CA LEU A 2 37.14 18.88 -42.05
C LEU A 2 36.35 18.74 -40.75
N SER A 3 35.09 19.13 -40.79
CA SER A 3 34.18 19.18 -39.63
C SER A 3 33.65 17.78 -39.33
N LEU A 4 34.03 17.24 -38.16
CA LEU A 4 33.55 15.95 -37.67
C LEU A 4 32.20 16.17 -36.97
N LYS A 5 31.10 15.88 -37.68
CA LYS A 5 29.75 15.90 -37.10
C LYS A 5 29.56 14.66 -36.22
N PHE A 6 29.37 14.88 -34.92
CA PHE A 6 28.89 13.86 -34.00
C PHE A 6 27.47 13.43 -34.40
N VAL A 7 27.32 12.17 -34.80
CA VAL A 7 26.01 11.52 -34.89
C VAL A 7 25.65 11.07 -33.48
N LEU A 8 24.73 11.79 -32.83
CA LEU A 8 24.05 11.29 -31.63
C LEU A 8 23.16 10.10 -32.07
N ALA A 9 23.59 8.90 -31.74
CA ALA A 9 22.70 7.74 -31.76
C ALA A 9 21.72 7.88 -30.58
N ALA A 10 20.51 8.36 -30.86
CA ALA A 10 19.39 8.25 -29.94
C ALA A 10 18.98 6.78 -29.85
N LEU A 11 19.44 6.09 -28.81
CA LEU A 11 18.90 4.80 -28.38
C LEU A 11 17.46 5.05 -27.88
N ALA A 12 16.51 5.00 -28.79
CA ALA A 12 15.10 4.80 -28.48
C ALA A 12 14.97 3.43 -27.82
N SER A 13 15.03 3.41 -26.49
CA SER A 13 14.62 2.24 -25.72
C SER A 13 13.11 2.14 -25.87
N VAL A 14 12.67 1.15 -26.63
CA VAL A 14 11.27 0.76 -26.71
C VAL A 14 10.86 0.29 -25.32
N LEU A 15 10.29 1.21 -24.53
CA LEU A 15 9.48 0.87 -23.37
C LEU A 15 8.18 0.29 -23.93
N THR A 16 8.07 -1.04 -24.00
CA THR A 16 6.74 -1.65 -24.01
C THR A 16 6.18 -1.53 -22.60
N ASP A 17 5.75 -0.33 -22.23
CA ASP A 17 4.70 -0.19 -21.25
C ASP A 17 3.50 -0.92 -21.86
N VAL A 18 3.19 -2.11 -21.34
CA VAL A 18 1.83 -2.61 -21.46
C VAL A 18 1.01 -1.67 -20.58
N ALA A 19 0.67 -0.50 -21.14
CA ALA A 19 -0.34 0.38 -20.60
C ALA A 19 -1.63 -0.43 -20.63
N VAL A 20 -1.93 -1.14 -19.54
CA VAL A 20 -3.22 -1.77 -19.38
C VAL A 20 -4.21 -0.62 -19.30
N ALA A 21 -5.00 -0.47 -20.37
CA ALA A 21 -5.86 0.68 -20.58
C ALA A 21 -6.79 0.89 -19.39
N ALA A 22 -7.01 2.16 -19.04
CA ALA A 22 -8.02 2.56 -18.08
C ALA A 22 -9.36 1.90 -18.44
N THR A 23 -10.04 1.34 -17.45
CA THR A 23 -11.26 0.55 -17.69
C THR A 23 -12.45 1.44 -18.09
N ASN A 24 -12.36 2.75 -17.88
CA ASN A 24 -13.36 3.79 -18.19
C ASN A 24 -14.78 3.42 -17.72
N LYS A 25 -14.88 2.71 -16.60
CA LYS A 25 -16.13 2.28 -15.99
C LYS A 25 -16.69 3.36 -15.08
N THR A 26 -18.01 3.39 -14.98
CA THR A 26 -18.72 4.33 -14.09
C THR A 26 -18.34 4.06 -12.63
N PRO A 27 -18.00 5.10 -11.84
CA PRO A 27 -17.77 4.96 -10.39
C PRO A 27 -19.06 4.63 -9.62
N LEU A 28 -19.00 3.71 -8.66
CA LEU A 28 -20.09 3.44 -7.72
C LEU A 28 -20.16 4.50 -6.60
N PHE A 29 -19.00 4.95 -6.14
CA PHE A 29 -18.79 5.97 -5.12
C PHE A 29 -17.98 7.15 -5.67
N ASP A 30 -18.15 8.32 -5.06
CA ASP A 30 -17.31 9.50 -5.30
C ASP A 30 -16.13 9.50 -4.31
N GLY A 31 -15.19 8.58 -4.54
CA GLY A 31 -14.10 8.28 -3.62
C GLY A 31 -14.49 7.34 -2.47
N LEU A 32 -13.52 6.59 -1.96
CA LEU A 32 -13.78 5.63 -0.87
C LEU A 32 -13.71 6.26 0.53
N SER A 33 -13.03 7.40 0.71
CA SER A 33 -12.90 8.04 2.04
C SER A 33 -14.25 8.50 2.59
N GLY A 34 -15.10 9.15 1.81
CA GLY A 34 -16.44 9.57 2.27
C GLY A 34 -17.31 8.43 2.81
N PRO A 35 -17.65 7.41 1.99
CA PRO A 35 -18.60 6.36 2.37
C PRO A 35 -18.10 5.42 3.47
N PHE A 36 -16.78 5.28 3.63
CA PHE A 36 -16.18 4.24 4.49
C PHE A 36 -15.28 4.75 5.60
N ASN A 37 -14.69 5.96 5.53
CA ASN A 37 -13.73 6.41 6.54
C ASN A 37 -14.38 6.61 7.92
N ALA A 38 -15.63 7.07 8.01
CA ALA A 38 -16.31 7.23 9.29
C ALA A 38 -16.37 5.89 10.06
N ASP A 39 -16.77 4.82 9.37
CA ASP A 39 -16.85 3.48 9.96
C ASP A 39 -15.45 2.91 10.20
N LEU A 40 -14.56 2.97 9.20
CA LEU A 40 -13.21 2.43 9.30
C LEU A 40 -12.35 3.15 10.36
N SER A 41 -12.58 4.43 10.58
CA SER A 41 -11.85 5.24 11.57
C SER A 41 -12.35 5.02 13.00
N THR A 42 -13.57 4.54 13.21
CA THR A 42 -14.10 4.24 14.55
C THR A 42 -13.92 2.78 14.94
N MET A 43 -13.39 1.95 14.03
CA MET A 43 -13.11 0.54 14.31
C MET A 43 -12.16 0.36 15.49
N GLY A 44 -12.49 -0.61 16.35
CA GLY A 44 -11.57 -1.13 17.33
C GLY A 44 -10.28 -1.61 16.65
N PHE A 45 -9.15 -1.28 17.26
CA PHE A 45 -7.82 -1.68 16.84
C PHE A 45 -7.09 -2.31 18.03
N PRO A 46 -6.12 -3.22 17.79
CA PRO A 46 -5.37 -3.85 18.87
C PRO A 46 -4.65 -2.81 19.72
N GLN A 47 -4.55 -3.09 21.02
CA GLN A 47 -3.67 -2.31 21.89
C GLN A 47 -2.21 -2.49 21.46
N THR A 48 -1.40 -1.45 21.65
CA THR A 48 0.05 -1.54 21.49
C THR A 48 0.63 -2.31 22.66
N ALA A 49 1.23 -3.48 22.38
CA ALA A 49 1.86 -4.34 23.38
C ALA A 49 3.22 -3.80 23.82
N SER A 50 4.02 -3.27 22.89
CA SER A 50 5.32 -2.67 23.20
C SER A 50 5.72 -1.60 22.19
N ARG A 51 6.55 -0.65 22.66
CA ARG A 51 7.15 0.40 21.82
C ARG A 51 8.64 0.50 22.12
N GLN A 52 9.47 0.35 21.10
CA GLN A 52 10.88 0.75 21.14
C GLN A 52 11.02 2.08 20.41
N LYS A 53 11.17 3.17 21.16
CA LYS A 53 11.33 4.54 20.63
C LYS A 53 12.77 4.78 20.20
N ASN A 54 12.96 5.70 19.25
CA ASN A 54 14.27 6.19 18.80
C ASN A 54 15.24 5.06 18.43
N ILE A 55 14.73 4.05 17.72
CA ILE A 55 15.63 3.03 17.15
C ILE A 55 16.49 3.68 16.06
N THR A 56 17.65 3.09 15.78
CA THR A 56 18.44 3.44 14.60
C THR A 56 17.55 3.38 13.37
N VAL A 57 17.52 4.48 12.62
CA VAL A 57 16.68 4.61 11.43
C VAL A 57 17.15 3.62 10.37
N PRO A 58 16.28 2.69 9.95
CA PRO A 58 16.58 1.73 8.88
C PRO A 58 17.01 2.37 7.57
N GLN A 59 17.92 1.72 6.85
CA GLN A 59 18.41 2.25 5.57
C GLN A 59 17.26 2.38 4.55
N VAL A 60 16.31 1.45 4.58
CA VAL A 60 15.12 1.51 3.71
C VAL A 60 14.28 2.78 3.95
N CYS A 61 14.19 3.23 5.20
CA CYS A 61 13.50 4.49 5.52
C CYS A 61 14.28 5.70 5.01
N LYS A 62 15.62 5.69 5.17
CA LYS A 62 16.47 6.76 4.61
C LYS A 62 16.34 6.82 3.09
N ASP A 63 16.37 5.67 2.42
CA ASP A 63 16.26 5.58 0.97
C ASP A 63 14.93 6.12 0.46
N TYR A 64 13.81 5.75 1.10
CA TYR A 64 12.49 6.23 0.72
C TYR A 64 12.13 7.62 1.27
N ALA A 65 12.94 8.20 2.17
CA ALA A 65 12.80 9.59 2.60
C ALA A 65 13.60 10.59 1.74
N LYS A 66 14.47 10.11 0.84
CA LYS A 66 15.26 10.97 -0.07
C LYS A 66 14.34 11.95 -0.83
N GLY A 67 14.69 13.23 -0.76
CA GLY A 67 13.92 14.33 -1.38
C GLY A 67 12.61 14.67 -0.67
N GLN A 68 12.29 14.04 0.48
CA GLN A 68 11.11 14.35 1.29
C GLN A 68 11.48 15.08 2.59
N CYS A 69 12.59 14.70 3.21
CA CYS A 69 13.19 15.41 4.35
C CYS A 69 14.69 15.10 4.47
N ASP A 70 15.38 15.83 5.34
CA ASP A 70 16.76 15.53 5.71
C ASP A 70 16.83 14.20 6.49
N ALA A 71 17.82 13.36 6.20
CA ALA A 71 18.01 12.09 6.90
C ALA A 71 18.24 12.25 8.41
N SER A 72 18.83 13.37 8.85
CA SER A 72 19.02 13.72 10.27
C SER A 72 17.70 14.05 10.98
N LYS A 73 16.66 14.39 10.23
CA LYS A 73 15.30 14.68 10.71
C LYS A 73 14.38 13.46 10.68
N LEU A 74 14.89 12.31 10.26
CA LEU A 74 14.16 11.08 10.20
C LEU A 74 14.22 10.39 11.55
N THR A 75 13.05 9.95 12.05
CA THR A 75 12.95 9.17 13.28
C THR A 75 12.28 7.82 13.01
N ALA A 76 12.61 6.81 13.81
CA ALA A 76 12.03 5.48 13.67
C ALA A 76 11.63 4.89 15.04
N ARG A 77 10.56 4.08 15.02
CA ARG A 77 10.02 3.36 16.17
C ARG A 77 9.70 1.91 15.76
N ARG A 78 9.92 0.96 16.67
CA ARG A 78 9.29 -0.37 16.57
C ARG A 78 8.03 -0.41 17.41
N VAL A 79 6.93 -0.84 16.80
CA VAL A 79 5.63 -0.97 17.45
C VAL A 79 5.15 -2.40 17.33
N GLN A 80 4.95 -3.07 18.46
CA GLN A 80 4.31 -4.37 18.52
C GLN A 80 2.86 -4.18 18.97
N TYR A 81 1.92 -4.75 18.21
CA TYR A 81 0.50 -4.76 18.59
C TYR A 81 0.14 -6.09 19.24
N SER A 82 -0.85 -6.07 20.13
CA SER A 82 -1.34 -7.26 20.85
C SER A 82 -1.88 -8.37 19.95
N ASP A 83 -2.15 -8.09 18.67
CA ASP A 83 -2.58 -9.09 17.69
C ASP A 83 -1.43 -9.68 16.85
N CYS A 84 -0.17 -9.31 17.10
CA CYS A 84 0.96 -9.80 16.32
C CYS A 84 2.23 -9.98 17.14
N ASP A 85 2.93 -11.08 16.91
CA ASP A 85 4.15 -11.40 17.66
C ASP A 85 5.32 -10.50 17.25
N ASP A 86 5.40 -10.11 15.97
CA ASP A 86 6.49 -9.29 15.45
C ASP A 86 6.13 -7.79 15.41
N PRO A 87 7.06 -6.88 15.77
CA PRO A 87 6.84 -5.45 15.66
C PRO A 87 6.90 -4.95 14.21
N TRP A 88 6.25 -3.83 13.93
CA TRP A 88 6.44 -3.04 12.72
C TRP A 88 7.45 -1.94 12.94
N VAL A 89 8.26 -1.67 11.91
CA VAL A 89 9.08 -0.48 11.83
C VAL A 89 8.24 0.65 11.25
N MET A 90 8.17 1.76 11.97
CA MET A 90 7.50 2.99 11.54
C MET A 90 8.51 4.13 11.54
N CYS A 91 8.62 4.80 10.40
CA CYS A 91 9.52 5.91 10.18
C CYS A 91 8.72 7.19 9.95
N ARG A 92 9.32 8.33 10.30
CA ARG A 92 8.65 9.63 10.20
C ARG A 92 9.66 10.75 10.04
N CYS A 93 9.47 11.60 9.03
CA CYS A 93 10.11 12.91 8.98
C CYS A 93 9.56 13.78 10.10
N ASP A 94 10.41 14.51 10.82
CA ASP A 94 10.03 15.37 11.96
C ASP A 94 8.87 16.33 11.66
N ASP A 95 8.78 16.82 10.42
CA ASP A 95 7.80 17.76 9.90
C ASP A 95 6.56 17.12 9.23
N ALA A 96 6.45 15.78 9.24
CA ALA A 96 5.31 15.09 8.65
C ALA A 96 3.99 15.47 9.31
N ASN A 97 2.91 15.61 8.52
CA ASN A 97 1.58 16.01 8.99
C ASN A 97 1.00 15.04 10.03
N MET A 98 1.24 13.73 9.87
CA MET A 98 0.88 12.73 10.87
C MET A 98 1.96 12.65 11.95
N SER A 99 1.57 12.77 13.22
CA SER A 99 2.44 12.39 14.34
C SER A 99 2.73 10.88 14.31
N MET A 100 3.81 10.44 14.98
CA MET A 100 4.13 9.01 15.09
C MET A 100 2.96 8.22 15.71
N ASP A 101 2.25 8.80 16.69
CA ASP A 101 1.12 8.14 17.35
C ASP A 101 -0.13 8.09 16.45
N THR A 102 -0.32 9.08 15.57
CA THR A 102 -1.38 9.03 14.54
C THR A 102 -1.08 7.97 13.48
N LEU A 103 0.17 7.90 13.00
CA LEU A 103 0.62 6.85 12.08
C LEU A 103 0.42 5.46 12.69
N GLU A 104 0.84 5.28 13.94
CA GLU A 104 0.68 4.04 14.70
C GLU A 104 -0.80 3.65 14.86
N ARG A 105 -1.65 4.58 15.27
CA ARG A 105 -3.08 4.33 15.49
C ARG A 105 -3.82 4.00 14.19
N ARG A 106 -3.53 4.70 13.09
CA ARG A 106 -4.18 4.42 11.80
C ARG A 106 -3.68 3.11 11.19
N TRP A 107 -2.39 2.81 11.33
CA TRP A 107 -1.87 1.51 10.92
C TRP A 107 -2.55 0.37 11.68
N ALA A 108 -2.74 0.49 13.00
CA ALA A 108 -3.42 -0.52 13.81
C ALA A 108 -4.82 -0.90 13.32
N LYS A 109 -5.52 0.00 12.61
CA LYS A 109 -6.88 -0.24 12.09
C LYS A 109 -6.91 -1.11 10.83
N VAL A 110 -5.80 -1.26 10.14
CA VAL A 110 -5.69 -2.21 9.02
C VAL A 110 -5.78 -3.63 9.61
N PRO A 111 -6.61 -4.55 9.05
CA PRO A 111 -6.73 -5.91 9.57
C PRO A 111 -5.37 -6.61 9.69
N ALA A 112 -5.16 -7.37 10.78
CA ALA A 112 -3.87 -7.99 11.10
C ALA A 112 -3.32 -8.86 9.96
N GLY A 113 -4.19 -9.66 9.33
CA GLY A 113 -3.80 -10.51 8.20
C GLY A 113 -3.40 -9.69 6.97
N ILE A 114 -4.06 -8.57 6.67
CA ILE A 114 -3.66 -7.67 5.59
C ILE A 114 -2.32 -7.00 5.92
N ARG A 115 -2.18 -6.43 7.13
CA ARG A 115 -0.93 -5.81 7.59
C ARG A 115 0.27 -6.76 7.55
N SER A 116 0.03 -8.06 7.62
CA SER A 116 1.09 -9.08 7.59
C SER A 116 1.86 -9.08 6.27
N TYR A 117 1.26 -8.59 5.17
CA TYR A 117 1.91 -8.52 3.87
C TYR A 117 2.79 -7.27 3.69
N THR A 118 2.70 -6.31 4.62
CA THR A 118 3.45 -5.06 4.57
C THR A 118 4.63 -5.09 5.55
N GLY A 119 5.76 -4.57 5.10
CA GLY A 119 6.98 -4.38 5.89
C GLY A 119 6.93 -3.08 6.71
N ALA A 120 7.80 -2.13 6.37
CA ALA A 120 7.90 -0.86 7.08
C ALA A 120 7.03 0.24 6.43
N ILE A 121 6.72 1.27 7.21
CA ILE A 121 5.95 2.44 6.75
C ILE A 121 6.67 3.74 7.09
N LEU A 122 6.45 4.78 6.28
CA LEU A 122 7.04 6.10 6.42
C LEU A 122 5.97 7.19 6.27
N ALA A 123 5.94 8.17 7.18
CA ALA A 123 5.15 9.40 7.02
C ALA A 123 6.05 10.59 6.66
N VAL A 124 5.65 11.35 5.64
CA VAL A 124 6.31 12.59 5.20
C VAL A 124 5.30 13.73 5.04
N LYS A 125 5.81 14.96 4.97
CA LYS A 125 4.98 16.16 4.81
C LYS A 125 4.43 16.27 3.37
N ALA A 126 3.18 16.68 3.23
CA ALA A 126 2.60 17.13 1.96
C ALA A 126 1.38 18.04 2.19
N GLY A 127 0.96 18.76 1.14
CA GLY A 127 -0.22 19.63 1.17
C GLY A 127 -1.57 18.89 1.09
N GLY A 128 -1.55 17.59 0.80
CA GLY A 128 -2.73 16.72 0.72
C GLY A 128 -2.33 15.26 0.90
N CYS A 129 -3.31 14.37 1.06
CA CYS A 129 -3.05 12.95 1.22
C CYS A 129 -2.69 12.30 -0.12
N SER A 130 -1.54 11.62 -0.14
CA SER A 130 -1.15 10.68 -1.18
C SER A 130 -0.33 9.56 -0.55
N ALA A 131 -0.19 8.42 -1.23
CA ALA A 131 0.66 7.36 -0.74
C ALA A 131 1.24 6.53 -1.87
N LEU A 132 2.36 5.86 -1.56
CA LEU A 132 3.12 5.03 -2.49
C LEU A 132 3.43 3.70 -1.82
N ASN A 133 3.07 2.59 -2.46
CA ASN A 133 3.57 1.28 -2.09
C ASN A 133 4.77 0.88 -2.97
N TYR A 134 5.94 0.78 -2.35
CA TYR A 134 7.17 0.36 -2.99
C TYR A 134 7.39 -1.13 -2.85
N ASN A 135 7.54 -1.80 -4.00
CA ASN A 135 7.85 -3.22 -4.10
C ASN A 135 6.91 -4.10 -3.27
N ARG A 136 5.65 -3.67 -3.11
CA ARG A 136 4.61 -4.37 -2.33
C ARG A 136 4.97 -4.59 -0.87
N ARG A 137 5.93 -3.84 -0.32
CA ARG A 137 6.49 -4.11 1.02
C ARG A 137 6.73 -2.86 1.87
N PHE A 138 6.87 -1.69 1.26
CA PHE A 138 7.13 -0.46 2.01
C PHE A 138 6.14 0.61 1.59
N ILE A 139 5.45 1.21 2.54
CA ILE A 139 4.46 2.26 2.24
C ILE A 139 4.99 3.61 2.69
N ARG A 140 4.98 4.60 1.80
CA ARG A 140 5.22 5.99 2.15
C ARG A 140 3.92 6.77 2.04
N PHE A 141 3.46 7.31 3.15
CA PHE A 141 2.33 8.22 3.24
C PHE A 141 2.83 9.66 3.17
N HIS A 142 2.18 10.45 2.34
CA HIS A 142 2.38 11.88 2.16
C HIS A 142 1.17 12.61 2.73
N GLY A 143 1.39 13.58 3.62
CA GLY A 143 0.29 14.36 4.19
C GLY A 143 -0.44 13.64 5.34
N ASP A 144 -1.66 14.07 5.61
CA ASP A 144 -2.52 13.47 6.63
C ASP A 144 -3.53 12.52 5.98
N CYS A 145 -3.23 11.22 5.98
CA CYS A 145 -4.01 10.22 5.26
C CYS A 145 -4.98 9.44 6.15
N ASP A 146 -6.18 9.21 5.62
CA ASP A 146 -7.27 8.49 6.28
C ASP A 146 -7.12 6.97 6.28
N SER A 147 -7.95 6.29 7.08
CA SER A 147 -7.85 4.83 7.29
C SER A 147 -8.10 4.03 6.01
N THR A 148 -8.90 4.56 5.08
CA THR A 148 -9.13 4.00 3.74
C THR A 148 -7.85 3.93 2.93
N VAL A 149 -7.02 4.97 2.98
CA VAL A 149 -5.73 5.01 2.26
C VAL A 149 -4.76 4.02 2.87
N PHE A 150 -4.70 3.91 4.19
CA PHE A 150 -3.87 2.90 4.85
C PHE A 150 -4.23 1.48 4.42
N LEU A 151 -5.53 1.18 4.32
CA LEU A 151 -6.04 -0.11 3.88
C LEU A 151 -5.81 -0.35 2.38
N HIS A 152 -5.98 0.68 1.56
CA HIS A 152 -5.70 0.65 0.13
C HIS A 152 -4.22 0.30 -0.12
N GLU A 153 -3.30 1.01 0.52
CA GLU A 153 -1.86 0.79 0.32
C GLU A 153 -1.40 -0.56 0.86
N ALA A 154 -1.94 -1.03 1.99
CA ALA A 154 -1.71 -2.39 2.46
C ALA A 154 -2.33 -3.43 1.50
N GLY A 155 -3.39 -3.05 0.78
CA GLY A 155 -3.95 -3.80 -0.34
C GLY A 155 -2.93 -4.05 -1.43
N HIS A 156 -2.11 -3.07 -1.84
CA HIS A 156 -1.06 -3.28 -2.85
C HIS A 156 -0.03 -4.35 -2.41
N SER A 157 0.26 -4.41 -1.10
CA SER A 157 1.08 -5.48 -0.52
C SER A 157 0.40 -6.84 -0.60
N LEU A 158 -0.90 -6.87 -0.29
CA LEU A 158 -1.69 -8.09 -0.35
C LEU A 158 -1.83 -8.57 -1.80
N ASP A 159 -2.23 -7.72 -2.76
CA ASP A 159 -2.51 -8.06 -4.17
C ASP A 159 -1.55 -9.11 -4.73
N ALA A 160 -0.24 -8.88 -4.55
CA ALA A 160 0.83 -9.80 -4.96
C ALA A 160 0.76 -10.22 -6.44
N GLY A 161 0.14 -9.40 -7.31
CA GLY A 161 -0.01 -9.68 -8.74
C GLY A 161 -1.34 -10.32 -9.13
N PHE A 162 -2.24 -10.57 -8.17
CA PHE A 162 -3.58 -11.11 -8.43
C PHE A 162 -4.37 -10.23 -9.41
N SER A 163 -4.21 -8.91 -9.31
CA SER A 163 -4.79 -7.92 -10.20
C SER A 163 -4.45 -8.13 -11.70
N GLY A 164 -3.35 -8.82 -11.99
CA GLY A 164 -2.95 -9.19 -13.36
C GLY A 164 -3.46 -10.57 -13.81
N GLU A 165 -4.06 -11.36 -12.92
CA GLU A 165 -4.53 -12.70 -13.25
C GLU A 165 -5.81 -12.66 -14.10
N LYS A 166 -5.93 -13.60 -15.05
CA LYS A 166 -7.09 -13.70 -15.95
C LYS A 166 -8.43 -13.70 -15.21
N ARG A 167 -8.51 -14.39 -14.06
CA ARG A 167 -9.77 -14.45 -13.28
C ARG A 167 -10.22 -13.08 -12.78
N PHE A 168 -9.28 -12.19 -12.45
CA PHE A 168 -9.63 -10.84 -12.01
C PHE A 168 -9.92 -9.95 -13.21
N THR A 169 -9.11 -9.99 -14.27
CA THR A 169 -9.35 -9.18 -15.47
C THR A 169 -10.65 -9.57 -16.19
N ASP A 170 -11.03 -10.85 -16.21
CA ASP A 170 -12.34 -11.31 -16.68
C ASP A 170 -13.49 -10.75 -15.81
N ALA A 171 -13.28 -10.65 -14.50
CA ALA A 171 -14.27 -10.08 -13.59
C ALA A 171 -14.41 -8.56 -13.78
N VAL A 172 -13.30 -7.85 -13.97
CA VAL A 172 -13.29 -6.44 -14.36
C VAL A 172 -14.10 -6.26 -15.66
N ALA A 173 -13.87 -7.09 -16.68
CA ALA A 173 -14.61 -7.01 -17.95
C ALA A 173 -16.13 -7.23 -17.77
N LYS A 174 -16.53 -8.12 -16.87
CA LYS A 174 -17.95 -8.41 -16.55
C LYS A 174 -18.63 -7.37 -15.67
N SER A 175 -17.87 -6.67 -14.82
CA SER A 175 -18.41 -5.59 -13.99
C SER A 175 -18.78 -4.38 -14.84
N THR A 176 -19.93 -3.77 -14.57
CA THR A 176 -20.41 -2.58 -15.31
C THR A 176 -20.00 -1.26 -14.65
N CYS A 177 -19.45 -1.32 -13.43
CA CYS A 177 -18.93 -0.18 -12.69
C CYS A 177 -17.61 -0.54 -11.98
N VAL A 178 -16.97 0.45 -11.36
CA VAL A 178 -15.80 0.32 -10.47
C VAL A 178 -16.06 1.00 -9.13
N PRO A 179 -15.32 0.68 -8.05
CA PRO A 179 -15.60 1.23 -6.73
C PRO A 179 -15.66 2.77 -6.71
N ASP A 180 -14.64 3.42 -7.27
CA ASP A 180 -14.61 4.86 -7.49
C ASP A 180 -13.85 5.20 -8.78
N SER A 181 -13.68 6.48 -9.09
CA SER A 181 -12.97 6.90 -10.30
C SER A 181 -11.50 6.48 -10.33
N TYR A 182 -10.85 6.38 -9.17
CA TYR A 182 -9.43 6.04 -9.07
C TYR A 182 -9.15 4.58 -9.45
N ALA A 183 -10.11 3.68 -9.22
CA ALA A 183 -10.04 2.29 -9.68
C ALA A 183 -9.82 2.15 -11.21
N ASN A 184 -10.18 3.15 -12.01
CA ASN A 184 -9.92 3.12 -13.45
C ASN A 184 -8.43 3.31 -13.82
N ALA A 185 -7.55 3.68 -12.87
CA ALA A 185 -6.16 4.02 -13.18
C ALA A 185 -5.32 2.80 -13.61
N SER A 186 -5.55 1.63 -13.00
CA SER A 186 -4.93 0.37 -13.40
C SER A 186 -5.67 -0.82 -12.77
N PRO A 187 -5.45 -2.06 -13.23
CA PRO A 187 -5.99 -3.25 -12.55
C PRO A 187 -5.56 -3.37 -11.08
N ALA A 188 -4.34 -2.93 -10.76
CA ALA A 188 -3.85 -2.93 -9.39
C ALA A 188 -4.66 -1.96 -8.52
N GLU A 189 -4.97 -0.76 -9.04
CA GLU A 189 -5.81 0.20 -8.34
C GLU A 189 -7.26 -0.26 -8.22
N ASP A 190 -7.81 -0.88 -9.26
CA ASP A 190 -9.16 -1.46 -9.19
C ASP A 190 -9.23 -2.52 -8.09
N TRP A 191 -8.22 -3.39 -8.03
CA TRP A 191 -8.13 -4.44 -7.02
C TRP A 191 -8.03 -3.85 -5.60
N THR A 192 -7.17 -2.86 -5.36
CA THR A 192 -6.98 -2.28 -4.02
C THR A 192 -8.20 -1.48 -3.56
N GLN A 193 -8.89 -0.80 -4.48
CA GLN A 193 -10.16 -0.14 -4.17
C GLN A 193 -11.25 -1.17 -3.81
N ASN A 194 -11.35 -2.28 -4.55
CA ASN A 194 -12.24 -3.36 -4.18
C ASN A 194 -11.86 -4.01 -2.85
N ASN A 195 -10.56 -4.13 -2.52
CA ASN A 195 -10.11 -4.63 -1.22
C ASN A 195 -10.61 -3.76 -0.05
N VAL A 196 -10.63 -2.43 -0.20
CA VAL A 196 -11.25 -1.52 0.79
C VAL A 196 -12.74 -1.82 0.94
N VAL A 197 -13.48 -1.90 -0.19
CA VAL A 197 -14.92 -2.17 -0.21
C VAL A 197 -15.24 -3.51 0.45
N ILE A 198 -14.52 -4.59 0.13
CA ILE A 198 -14.78 -5.94 0.65
C ILE A 198 -14.42 -6.04 2.13
N THR A 199 -13.32 -5.41 2.55
CA THR A 199 -12.94 -5.35 3.96
C THR A 199 -14.01 -4.66 4.80
N TRP A 200 -14.57 -3.55 4.30
CA TRP A 200 -15.71 -2.89 4.93
C TRP A 200 -16.95 -3.79 4.89
N ALA A 201 -17.31 -4.33 3.72
CA ALA A 201 -18.53 -5.10 3.51
C ALA A 201 -18.59 -6.34 4.41
N LYS A 202 -17.50 -7.11 4.54
CA LYS A 202 -17.44 -8.29 5.41
C LYS A 202 -17.77 -8.00 6.88
N ARG A 203 -17.54 -6.77 7.35
CA ARG A 203 -17.89 -6.34 8.71
C ARG A 203 -19.35 -5.87 8.84
N HIS A 204 -20.02 -5.63 7.73
CA HIS A 204 -21.38 -5.06 7.67
C HIS A 204 -22.40 -6.03 7.03
N GLY A 205 -22.17 -7.35 7.11
CA GLY A 205 -23.07 -8.35 6.53
C GLY A 205 -22.74 -8.75 5.09
N GLY A 206 -21.49 -8.53 4.67
CA GLY A 206 -20.97 -8.92 3.37
C GLY A 206 -21.64 -8.18 2.23
N TRP A 207 -21.95 -8.91 1.16
CA TRP A 207 -22.61 -8.37 -0.03
C TRP A 207 -23.93 -7.66 0.29
N ASN A 208 -24.73 -8.20 1.22
CA ASN A 208 -25.99 -7.59 1.62
C ASN A 208 -25.78 -6.24 2.31
N GLY A 209 -24.72 -6.11 3.11
CA GLY A 209 -24.29 -4.83 3.69
C GLY A 209 -23.93 -3.79 2.65
N LEU A 210 -23.17 -4.19 1.63
CA LEU A 210 -22.80 -3.31 0.52
C LEU A 210 -24.03 -2.85 -0.26
N LYS A 211 -24.96 -3.76 -0.57
CA LYS A 211 -26.23 -3.42 -1.22
C LYS A 211 -27.10 -2.49 -0.37
N ALA A 212 -27.13 -2.68 0.95
CA ALA A 212 -27.85 -1.78 1.84
C ALA A 212 -27.25 -0.37 1.85
N LYS A 213 -25.92 -0.26 1.77
CA LYS A 213 -25.22 1.03 1.64
C LYS A 213 -25.42 1.68 0.28
N LYS A 214 -25.48 0.88 -0.79
CA LYS A 214 -25.58 1.33 -2.18
C LYS A 214 -26.41 0.35 -3.01
N SER A 215 -27.66 0.70 -3.29
CA SER A 215 -28.65 -0.20 -3.90
C SER A 215 -28.27 -0.70 -5.30
N ASN A 216 -27.48 0.06 -6.06
CA ASN A 216 -26.98 -0.34 -7.37
C ASN A 216 -25.60 -1.04 -7.33
N ALA A 217 -25.18 -1.57 -6.18
CA ALA A 217 -23.89 -2.25 -6.03
C ALA A 217 -23.72 -3.50 -6.92
N ASP A 218 -24.80 -4.07 -7.47
CA ASP A 218 -24.75 -5.25 -8.36
C ASP A 218 -23.81 -5.08 -9.56
N CYS A 219 -23.54 -3.85 -9.98
CA CYS A 219 -22.56 -3.56 -11.03
C CYS A 219 -21.11 -3.95 -10.68
N LEU A 220 -20.75 -4.05 -9.38
CA LEU A 220 -19.44 -4.50 -8.88
C LEU A 220 -19.35 -6.01 -8.64
N LYS A 221 -20.47 -6.72 -8.71
CA LYS A 221 -20.58 -8.08 -8.19
C LYS A 221 -19.52 -9.06 -8.73
N PRO A 222 -19.17 -9.06 -10.03
CA PRO A 222 -18.14 -9.97 -10.54
C PRO A 222 -16.79 -9.80 -9.86
N MET A 223 -16.30 -8.56 -9.70
CA MET A 223 -15.05 -8.26 -9.00
C MET A 223 -15.14 -8.59 -7.51
N PHE A 224 -16.25 -8.22 -6.87
CA PHE A 224 -16.50 -8.54 -5.47
C PHE A 224 -16.42 -10.04 -5.22
N ASP A 225 -17.09 -10.85 -6.02
CA ASP A 225 -17.14 -12.30 -5.87
C ASP A 225 -15.76 -12.93 -6.05
N VAL A 226 -14.99 -12.51 -7.06
CA VAL A 226 -13.64 -13.04 -7.31
C VAL A 226 -12.69 -12.76 -6.15
N ILE A 227 -12.69 -11.54 -5.62
CA ILE A 227 -11.82 -11.20 -4.49
C ILE A 227 -12.34 -11.83 -3.19
N ASN A 228 -13.66 -11.84 -2.96
CA ASN A 228 -14.26 -12.42 -1.77
C ASN A 228 -14.02 -13.93 -1.67
N ASN A 229 -14.04 -14.63 -2.80
CA ASN A 229 -13.83 -16.08 -2.87
C ASN A 229 -12.35 -16.47 -2.95
N ASP A 230 -11.43 -15.52 -3.05
CA ASP A 230 -10.00 -15.83 -2.95
C ASP A 230 -9.63 -16.21 -1.51
N ALA A 231 -9.11 -17.43 -1.34
CA ALA A 231 -8.81 -17.99 -0.03
C ALA A 231 -7.77 -17.17 0.74
N ARG A 232 -6.79 -16.60 0.03
CA ARG A 232 -5.72 -15.78 0.64
C ARG A 232 -6.29 -14.44 1.11
N VAL A 233 -7.11 -13.77 0.31
CA VAL A 233 -7.78 -12.52 0.72
C VAL A 233 -8.74 -12.78 1.89
N SER A 234 -9.52 -13.85 1.81
CA SER A 234 -10.42 -14.25 2.90
C SER A 234 -9.69 -14.55 4.19
N ALA A 235 -8.56 -15.27 4.13
CA ALA A 235 -7.70 -15.49 5.28
C ALA A 235 -7.16 -14.16 5.83
N ALA A 236 -6.66 -13.25 4.98
CA ALA A 236 -6.09 -11.98 5.40
C ALA A 236 -7.11 -11.03 6.06
N ILE A 237 -8.32 -10.92 5.52
CA ILE A 237 -9.38 -10.06 6.09
C ILE A 237 -9.89 -10.62 7.43
N ASN A 238 -10.06 -11.94 7.53
CA ASN A 238 -10.67 -12.58 8.69
C ASN A 238 -9.68 -12.88 9.82
N ALA A 239 -8.37 -12.80 9.56
CA ALA A 239 -7.34 -13.11 10.54
C ALA A 239 -7.45 -12.20 11.78
N LYS A 240 -7.49 -12.83 12.95
CA LYS A 240 -7.47 -12.15 14.25
C LYS A 240 -6.05 -11.86 14.74
N LYS A 241 -5.06 -12.47 14.11
CA LYS A 241 -3.64 -12.34 14.39
C LYS A 241 -2.87 -12.13 13.09
N CYS A 242 -1.65 -11.63 13.17
CA CYS A 242 -0.77 -11.62 12.00
C CYS A 242 -0.48 -13.04 11.49
N ILE A 243 -0.27 -13.15 10.18
CA ILE A 243 0.15 -14.38 9.51
C ILE A 243 1.68 -14.35 9.43
N LYS A 244 2.34 -15.06 10.35
CA LYS A 244 3.80 -15.01 10.56
C LYS A 244 4.59 -15.32 9.28
N GLU A 245 4.12 -16.24 8.45
CA GLU A 245 4.81 -16.68 7.23
C GLU A 245 4.72 -15.65 6.09
N LYS A 246 3.84 -14.65 6.22
CA LYS A 246 3.64 -13.59 5.20
C LYS A 246 4.35 -12.31 5.52
N ARG A 247 4.81 -12.17 6.77
CA ARG A 247 5.60 -11.06 7.29
C ARG A 247 6.90 -10.97 6.50
N PRO A 248 7.13 -9.93 5.68
CA PRO A 248 8.34 -9.80 4.86
C PRO A 248 9.61 -9.48 5.67
N PHE A 249 9.65 -9.73 6.98
CA PHE A 249 10.62 -9.14 7.89
C PHE A 249 11.92 -9.93 7.92
N ILE A 250 12.75 -9.69 6.92
CA ILE A 250 14.04 -9.07 7.18
C ILE A 250 14.25 -8.02 6.09
N VAL A 251 14.30 -6.74 6.45
CA VAL A 251 15.16 -5.84 5.68
C VAL A 251 16.56 -6.36 6.01
N LYS A 252 17.08 -7.34 5.26
CA LYS A 252 18.35 -8.00 5.57
C LYS A 252 19.49 -6.98 5.73
N ARG A 253 19.35 -5.85 5.04
CA ARG A 253 20.19 -4.66 5.15
C ARG A 253 20.18 -4.00 6.55
N ASP A 254 19.14 -4.19 7.37
CA ASP A 254 19.02 -3.60 8.72
C ASP A 254 19.64 -4.47 9.83
N LEU A 255 20.04 -5.72 9.56
CA LEU A 255 20.71 -6.59 10.55
C LEU A 255 22.23 -6.69 10.33
N GLU A 256 22.73 -6.37 9.13
CA GLU A 256 24.14 -6.52 8.77
C GLU A 256 25.01 -5.30 9.13
N GLU A 257 24.42 -4.14 9.45
CA GLU A 257 25.18 -2.93 9.85
C GLU A 257 25.66 -2.92 11.32
N ASN A 258 25.48 -4.02 12.07
CA ASN A 258 26.04 -4.17 13.43
C ASN A 258 26.92 -5.42 13.62
N ALA A 259 27.47 -6.01 12.55
CA ALA A 259 28.53 -7.01 12.66
C ALA A 259 29.88 -6.44 12.22
N ILE A 260 30.86 -6.60 13.10
CA ILE A 260 32.27 -6.21 12.97
C ILE A 260 32.95 -6.86 11.74
N SER A 261 33.62 -6.02 10.94
CA SER A 261 34.76 -6.24 10.02
C SER A 261 34.67 -7.21 8.80
N PRO A 262 35.46 -6.94 7.72
CA PRO A 262 35.13 -7.30 6.35
C PRO A 262 35.84 -8.56 5.87
N THR A 263 35.16 -9.41 5.09
CA THR A 263 35.82 -10.12 3.98
C THR A 263 34.79 -10.60 2.94
N ILE A 264 34.96 -10.08 1.72
CA ILE A 264 34.56 -10.61 0.41
C ILE A 264 33.07 -10.89 0.15
N ILE A 265 32.43 -10.01 -0.64
CA ILE A 265 31.33 -10.41 -1.53
C ILE A 265 31.63 -9.86 -2.94
N PRO A 266 31.72 -10.70 -3.98
CA PRO A 266 31.81 -10.26 -5.37
C PRO A 266 30.51 -9.58 -5.82
N GLU A 267 30.66 -8.56 -6.67
CA GLU A 267 29.57 -7.87 -7.36
C GLU A 267 28.56 -8.86 -7.95
N MET A 268 27.26 -8.64 -7.66
CA MET A 268 26.16 -8.79 -8.62
C MET A 268 24.83 -8.46 -7.94
N PHE A 269 24.38 -7.22 -8.04
CA PHE A 269 22.94 -6.91 -8.16
C PHE A 269 22.82 -5.52 -8.80
N LYS A 270 22.74 -5.49 -10.14
CA LYS A 270 22.31 -4.30 -10.86
C LYS A 270 20.87 -4.00 -10.44
N MET A 271 20.63 -2.77 -10.00
CA MET A 271 19.29 -2.25 -9.76
C MET A 271 18.54 -2.19 -11.09
N GLU A 272 17.65 -3.16 -11.35
CA GLU A 272 16.60 -2.97 -12.34
C GLU A 272 15.64 -1.88 -11.85
N LYS A 273 15.24 -0.99 -12.77
CA LYS A 273 14.28 0.10 -12.53
C LYS A 273 12.98 -0.49 -11.99
N ARG A 274 12.67 -0.19 -10.73
CA ARG A 274 11.51 -0.71 -10.00
C ARG A 274 10.28 0.15 -10.29
N GLN A 275 9.16 -0.48 -10.65
CA GLN A 275 7.86 0.17 -10.75
C GLN A 275 7.40 0.64 -9.36
N SER A 276 7.21 1.95 -9.20
CA SER A 276 6.48 2.55 -8.09
C SER A 276 5.10 2.96 -8.61
N VAL A 277 4.03 2.58 -7.91
CA VAL A 277 2.69 3.06 -8.24
C VAL A 277 2.38 4.27 -7.37
N ALA A 278 1.96 5.37 -8.00
CA ALA A 278 1.72 6.62 -7.31
C ALA A 278 0.23 6.97 -7.17
N CYS A 279 -0.21 7.12 -5.92
CA CYS A 279 -1.62 7.34 -5.60
C CYS A 279 -1.83 8.76 -5.08
N ASN A 280 -2.62 9.57 -5.80
CA ASN A 280 -2.98 10.93 -5.38
C ASN A 280 -4.45 10.97 -4.96
N PHE A 281 -4.70 11.02 -3.65
CA PHE A 281 -6.05 11.08 -3.06
C PHE A 281 -6.38 12.54 -2.74
N THR A 282 -6.48 13.38 -3.76
CA THR A 282 -7.01 14.73 -3.54
C THR A 282 -8.51 14.63 -3.27
N ALA A 283 -8.91 15.00 -2.06
CA ALA A 283 -10.29 15.37 -1.78
C ALA A 283 -10.65 16.51 -2.74
N ARG A 284 -11.48 16.23 -3.75
CA ARG A 284 -12.28 17.31 -4.32
C ARG A 284 -13.35 17.60 -3.26
N ALA A 285 -13.11 18.67 -2.51
CA ALA A 285 -14.16 19.37 -1.79
C ALA A 285 -15.19 19.92 -2.78
#